data_AF-A0A1X7NN51-F1
#
_entry.id   AF-A0A1X7NN51-F1
#
_cell.length_a   1.000
_cell.length_b   1.000
_cell.length_c   1.000
_cell.angle_alpha   90.00
_cell.angle_beta   90.00
_cell.angle_gamma   90.00
#
_symmetry.space_group_name_H-M   'P 1'
#
loop_
_entity.id
_entity.type
_entity.pdbx_description
1 polymer ?
#
loop_
_entity_poly.entity_id
_entity_poly.type
_entity_poly.pdbx_seq_one_letter_code
_entity_poly.pdbx_strand_id
1 'polypeptide(L)'
;MQVGRLPQAILAIVAAAIGIWCLRAAYLLLGTSSTLSWTGDTALVAILGASGVVCLFGAMLVLLRLADRPRVDVQNTQQFGRFAVDTKPSRSLLVPLLAVAGVVGIAALGTHQFGLLRTTGQPVADSGQQASSEPGPSGSQAPPAAPATPSASVEEKTSPAPAAPEAPAEPAVSPPAPQETAAAPPIAAPPVEIAPPALPPVTTVPLPKPDPMPTQAEGHRDAVVWLSLATDGKSFLSASTDKTVKLWSIPDRKLVRTVASHPDMVRSAIFLPDGARIVTAGDDGEIVVRNLADGAPLHVFSAKDHGGVNKIAISPDGRRMVSGHEAGTVLFWDLEKLVPLHVERAHGWSVAGVAISDDGSRALSGSIDGDLKLWDVNEGTLLRYWGGHERGTYGMAFTHDGKLAVTGSGDRTIKLWDLESGRLVRQFDGHSQTVYAIALSGDGTRILSGSLDGTARLWDIENGAEIAQYVGHRGPVYSVAFGPEGTVLTGGYDRSIRIWREAGPPAVAVLAGAPQ
;
A
#
# COMPACT_ATOMS: atom_id res chain seq x y z
N MET A 1 -19.87 -25.76 -21.81
CA MET A 1 -19.59 -26.20 -23.21
C MET A 1 -18.24 -26.92 -23.24
N GLN A 2 -18.09 -28.05 -23.95
CA GLN A 2 -16.84 -28.85 -23.96
C GLN A 2 -16.01 -28.69 -25.26
N VAL A 3 -15.87 -27.47 -25.79
CA VAL A 3 -15.34 -27.28 -27.16
C VAL A 3 -13.80 -27.07 -27.22
N GLY A 4 -13.15 -26.62 -26.14
CA GLY A 4 -11.70 -26.36 -26.14
C GLY A 4 -10.77 -27.57 -25.95
N ARG A 5 -11.29 -28.75 -25.58
CA ARG A 5 -10.47 -29.81 -24.94
C ARG A 5 -9.73 -30.76 -25.88
N LEU A 6 -10.26 -31.06 -27.08
CA LEU A 6 -9.58 -31.96 -28.02
C LEU A 6 -8.20 -31.46 -28.50
N PRO A 7 -8.03 -30.22 -29.00
CA PRO A 7 -6.77 -29.82 -29.64
C PRO A 7 -5.58 -29.81 -28.68
N GLN A 8 -5.77 -29.43 -27.41
CA GLN A 8 -4.70 -29.44 -26.41
C GLN A 8 -4.27 -30.88 -26.06
N ALA A 9 -5.21 -31.81 -25.94
CA ALA A 9 -4.90 -33.22 -25.68
C ALA A 9 -4.14 -33.87 -26.85
N ILE A 10 -4.55 -33.59 -28.09
CA ILE A 10 -3.86 -34.05 -29.30
C ILE A 10 -2.43 -33.50 -29.35
N LEU A 11 -2.25 -32.19 -29.09
CA LEU A 11 -0.93 -31.56 -29.07
C LEU A 11 0.00 -32.19 -28.02
N ALA A 12 -0.49 -32.47 -26.81
CA ALA A 12 0.28 -33.12 -25.76
C ALA A 12 0.70 -34.55 -26.13
N ILE A 13 -0.19 -35.33 -26.77
CA ILE A 13 0.12 -36.69 -27.24
C ILE A 13 1.21 -36.66 -28.33
N VAL A 14 1.12 -35.72 -29.27
CA VAL A 14 2.16 -35.53 -30.32
C VAL A 14 3.50 -35.12 -29.70
N ALA A 15 3.52 -34.18 -28.74
CA ALA A 15 4.73 -33.78 -28.04
C ALA A 15 5.38 -34.95 -27.26
N ALA A 16 4.58 -35.78 -26.58
CA ALA A 16 5.06 -36.98 -25.89
C ALA A 16 5.69 -37.99 -26.87
N ALA A 17 5.08 -38.22 -28.03
CA ALA A 17 5.61 -39.12 -29.06
C ALA A 17 6.96 -38.62 -29.62
N ILE A 18 7.08 -37.32 -29.91
CA ILE A 18 8.34 -36.68 -30.32
C ILE A 18 9.41 -36.84 -29.23
N GLY A 19 9.03 -36.61 -27.96
CA GLY A 19 9.95 -36.72 -26.82
C GLY A 19 10.52 -38.14 -26.65
N ILE A 20 9.68 -39.17 -26.74
CA ILE A 20 10.10 -40.58 -26.72
C ILE A 20 11.04 -40.89 -27.89
N TRP A 21 10.77 -40.37 -29.09
CA TRP A 21 11.61 -40.62 -30.26
C TRP A 21 12.99 -39.95 -30.16
N CYS A 22 13.06 -38.72 -29.63
CA CYS A 22 14.33 -38.04 -29.33
C CYS A 22 15.15 -38.80 -28.28
N LEU A 23 14.54 -39.27 -27.19
CA LEU A 23 15.24 -40.07 -26.18
C LEU A 23 15.72 -41.42 -26.73
N ARG A 24 14.92 -42.08 -27.57
CA ARG A 24 15.34 -43.33 -28.24
C ARG A 24 16.53 -43.09 -29.18
N ALA A 25 16.55 -41.98 -29.93
CA ALA A 25 17.67 -41.62 -30.78
C ALA A 25 18.95 -41.35 -29.97
N ALA A 26 18.86 -40.56 -28.89
CA ALA A 26 19.96 -40.30 -27.98
C ALA A 26 20.51 -41.58 -27.32
N TYR A 27 19.64 -42.50 -26.90
CA TYR A 27 20.03 -43.79 -26.33
C TYR A 27 20.71 -44.71 -27.35
N LEU A 28 20.23 -44.75 -28.60
CA LEU A 28 20.86 -45.54 -29.66
C LEU A 28 22.24 -44.98 -30.02
N LEU A 29 22.40 -43.66 -30.12
CA LEU A 29 23.69 -43.00 -30.30
C LEU A 29 24.70 -43.44 -29.23
N LEU A 30 24.32 -43.29 -27.94
CA LEU A 30 25.12 -43.76 -26.80
C LEU A 30 25.46 -45.26 -26.85
N GLY A 31 24.56 -46.10 -27.37
CA GLY A 31 24.76 -47.54 -27.48
C GLY A 31 25.62 -47.99 -28.67
N THR A 32 25.78 -47.17 -29.71
CA THR A 32 26.55 -47.52 -30.91
C THR A 32 28.02 -47.07 -30.90
N SER A 33 28.39 -46.14 -30.01
CA SER A 33 29.69 -45.49 -30.02
C SER A 33 30.65 -46.04 -28.96
N SER A 34 31.53 -46.98 -29.34
CA SER A 34 32.69 -47.37 -28.52
C SER A 34 33.79 -46.29 -28.47
N THR A 35 33.72 -45.27 -29.33
CA THR A 35 34.59 -44.09 -29.35
C THR A 35 33.78 -42.83 -29.67
N LEU A 36 33.19 -42.16 -28.67
CA LEU A 36 32.57 -40.84 -28.89
C LEU A 36 33.65 -39.81 -29.22
N SER A 37 33.49 -39.09 -30.34
CA SER A 37 34.31 -37.93 -30.65
C SER A 37 33.85 -36.75 -29.79
N TRP A 38 34.79 -36.05 -29.12
CA TRP A 38 34.43 -35.24 -27.93
C TRP A 38 33.68 -33.92 -28.23
N THR A 39 33.51 -33.55 -29.50
CA THR A 39 32.99 -32.23 -29.91
C THR A 39 31.69 -32.25 -30.72
N GLY A 40 31.33 -33.38 -31.34
CA GLY A 40 30.12 -33.48 -32.20
C GLY A 40 29.00 -34.27 -31.54
N ASP A 41 29.22 -35.57 -31.36
CA ASP A 41 28.19 -36.54 -30.95
C ASP A 41 27.67 -36.26 -29.54
N THR A 42 28.55 -35.82 -28.64
CA THR A 42 28.24 -35.43 -27.25
C THR A 42 27.22 -34.30 -27.18
N ALA A 43 27.38 -33.26 -28.02
CA ALA A 43 26.46 -32.13 -28.09
C ALA A 43 25.11 -32.52 -28.68
N LEU A 44 25.09 -33.35 -29.73
CA LEU A 44 23.85 -33.82 -30.36
C LEU A 44 23.04 -34.74 -29.44
N VAL A 45 23.71 -35.65 -28.70
CA VAL A 45 23.08 -36.46 -27.64
C VAL A 45 22.49 -35.58 -26.53
N ALA A 46 23.21 -34.54 -26.10
CA ALA A 46 22.72 -33.61 -25.08
C ALA A 46 21.48 -32.82 -25.54
N ILE A 47 21.48 -32.32 -26.78
CA ILE A 47 20.34 -31.59 -27.38
C ILE A 47 19.11 -32.49 -27.53
N LEU A 48 19.28 -33.71 -28.04
CA LEU A 48 18.18 -34.68 -28.17
C LEU A 48 17.66 -35.14 -26.79
N GLY A 49 18.55 -35.34 -25.82
CA GLY A 49 18.20 -35.65 -24.44
C GLY A 49 17.36 -34.55 -23.78
N ALA A 50 17.86 -33.31 -23.79
CA ALA A 50 17.16 -32.17 -23.21
C ALA A 50 15.81 -31.91 -23.90
N SER A 51 15.77 -31.91 -25.24
CA SER A 51 14.53 -31.73 -26.01
C SER A 51 13.52 -32.84 -25.72
N GLY A 52 13.99 -34.08 -25.60
CA GLY A 52 13.17 -35.25 -25.25
C GLY A 52 12.52 -35.14 -23.88
N VAL A 53 13.29 -34.78 -22.85
CA VAL A 53 12.79 -34.57 -21.48
C VAL A 53 11.81 -33.40 -21.43
N VAL A 54 12.12 -32.25 -22.06
CA VAL A 54 11.23 -31.07 -22.06
C VAL A 54 9.89 -31.38 -22.73
N CYS A 55 9.89 -32.08 -23.87
CA CYS A 55 8.65 -32.44 -24.56
C CYS A 55 7.78 -33.40 -23.72
N LEU A 56 8.39 -34.42 -23.10
CA LEU A 56 7.67 -35.37 -22.24
C LEU A 56 7.14 -34.72 -20.96
N PHE A 57 7.95 -33.91 -20.27
CA PHE A 57 7.55 -33.25 -19.04
C PHE A 57 6.45 -32.21 -19.28
N GLY A 58 6.57 -31.40 -20.35
CA GLY A 58 5.52 -30.46 -20.72
C GLY A 58 4.22 -31.14 -21.16
N ALA A 59 4.30 -32.24 -21.93
CA ALA A 59 3.12 -33.05 -22.25
C ALA A 59 2.44 -33.62 -21.01
N MET A 60 3.22 -34.12 -20.04
CA MET A 60 2.72 -34.61 -18.76
C MET A 60 2.03 -33.50 -17.94
N LEU A 61 2.60 -32.29 -17.88
CA LEU A 61 1.98 -31.15 -17.19
C LEU A 61 0.65 -30.71 -17.82
N VAL A 62 0.52 -30.80 -19.15
CA VAL A 62 -0.76 -30.53 -19.86
C VAL A 62 -1.78 -31.64 -19.56
N LEU A 63 -1.40 -32.92 -19.69
CA LEU A 63 -2.31 -34.05 -19.45
C LEU A 63 -2.79 -34.14 -17.99
N LEU A 64 -1.94 -33.83 -17.01
CA LEU A 64 -2.29 -33.76 -15.59
C LEU A 64 -3.02 -32.47 -15.19
N ARG A 65 -3.32 -31.56 -16.13
CA ARG A 65 -3.90 -30.22 -15.91
C ARG A 65 -3.10 -29.34 -14.93
N LEU A 66 -1.83 -29.62 -14.72
CA LEU A 66 -0.94 -28.79 -13.92
C LEU A 66 -0.55 -27.50 -14.67
N ALA A 67 -0.56 -27.54 -16.00
CA ALA A 67 -0.41 -26.36 -16.88
C ALA A 67 -1.67 -25.45 -16.93
N ASP A 68 -2.86 -26.01 -16.64
CA ASP A 68 -4.15 -25.31 -16.63
C ASP A 68 -4.58 -24.85 -15.22
N ARG A 69 -3.78 -25.16 -14.18
CA ARG A 69 -3.85 -24.35 -12.95
C ARG A 69 -3.40 -22.95 -13.35
N PRO A 70 -4.17 -21.88 -13.05
CA PRO A 70 -3.59 -20.55 -13.15
C PRO A 70 -2.33 -20.55 -12.26
N ARG A 71 -1.21 -20.07 -12.80
CA ARG A 71 -0.22 -19.47 -11.92
C ARG A 71 -0.95 -18.33 -11.23
N VAL A 72 -1.20 -18.50 -9.93
CA VAL A 72 -1.34 -17.36 -9.04
C VAL A 72 0.02 -16.67 -9.14
N ASP A 73 0.08 -15.62 -9.94
CA ASP A 73 1.28 -14.80 -10.02
C ASP A 73 1.37 -14.07 -8.69
N VAL A 74 2.34 -14.46 -7.86
CA VAL A 74 2.35 -14.13 -6.42
C VAL A 74 2.55 -12.63 -6.18
N GLN A 75 2.91 -11.88 -7.23
CA GLN A 75 2.95 -10.41 -7.23
C GLN A 75 1.57 -9.74 -7.17
N ASN A 76 0.47 -10.44 -7.50
CA ASN A 76 -0.86 -9.84 -7.64
C ASN A 76 -1.76 -10.05 -6.41
N THR A 77 -1.21 -9.85 -5.22
CA THR A 77 -1.99 -9.78 -3.98
C THR A 77 -2.47 -8.35 -3.75
N GLN A 78 -3.77 -8.15 -3.53
CA GLN A 78 -4.42 -6.85 -3.77
C GLN A 78 -5.00 -6.25 -2.49
N GLN A 79 -4.83 -4.93 -2.32
CA GLN A 79 -5.18 -4.21 -1.10
C GLN A 79 -5.67 -2.80 -1.38
N PHE A 80 -6.55 -2.27 -0.53
CA PHE A 80 -6.77 -0.82 -0.34
C PHE A 80 -6.80 0.07 -1.60
N GLY A 81 -7.66 -0.29 -2.56
CA GLY A 81 -7.82 0.42 -3.85
C GLY A 81 -6.73 0.15 -4.89
N ARG A 82 -5.67 -0.56 -4.52
CA ARG A 82 -4.46 -0.73 -5.34
C ARG A 82 -4.61 -1.62 -6.55
N PHE A 83 -5.74 -2.28 -6.85
CA PHE A 83 -5.91 -2.96 -8.15
C PHE A 83 -7.39 -3.09 -8.54
N ALA A 84 -7.65 -2.79 -9.82
CA ALA A 84 -8.97 -2.74 -10.44
C ALA A 84 -8.92 -3.08 -11.95
N VAL A 85 -7.87 -3.80 -12.37
CA VAL A 85 -7.40 -3.88 -13.76
C VAL A 85 -8.16 -4.92 -14.59
N ASP A 86 -8.48 -4.57 -15.83
CA ASP A 86 -9.07 -5.46 -16.84
C ASP A 86 -8.29 -6.78 -16.99
N THR A 87 -8.91 -7.89 -16.62
CA THR A 87 -8.30 -9.23 -16.70
C THR A 87 -8.33 -9.80 -18.13
N LYS A 88 -7.56 -9.20 -19.05
CA LYS A 88 -7.17 -9.88 -20.28
C LYS A 88 -6.35 -11.13 -19.92
N PRO A 89 -6.78 -12.34 -20.28
CA PRO A 89 -6.13 -13.57 -19.81
C PRO A 89 -4.72 -13.70 -20.38
N SER A 90 -3.73 -13.84 -19.49
CA SER A 90 -2.35 -14.09 -19.89
C SER A 90 -2.25 -15.45 -20.60
N ARG A 91 -1.69 -15.45 -21.81
CA ARG A 91 -1.50 -16.68 -22.59
C ARG A 91 -0.30 -17.44 -22.02
N SER A 92 -0.48 -18.71 -21.66
CA SER A 92 0.61 -19.47 -21.04
C SER A 92 1.76 -19.70 -22.04
N LEU A 93 2.98 -19.33 -21.61
CA LEU A 93 4.22 -19.51 -22.39
C LEU A 93 4.58 -20.99 -22.59
N LEU A 94 3.89 -21.90 -21.92
CA LEU A 94 4.13 -23.34 -21.94
C LEU A 94 3.84 -23.97 -23.32
N VAL A 95 2.82 -23.47 -24.04
CA VAL A 95 2.47 -23.93 -25.40
C VAL A 95 3.52 -23.53 -26.45
N PRO A 96 3.94 -22.26 -26.60
CA PRO A 96 4.99 -21.91 -27.56
C PRO A 96 6.35 -22.54 -27.20
N LEU A 97 6.68 -22.69 -25.91
CA LEU A 97 7.94 -23.32 -25.49
C LEU A 97 7.98 -24.82 -25.84
N LEU A 98 6.85 -25.54 -25.68
CA LEU A 98 6.69 -26.91 -26.20
C LEU A 98 6.85 -26.99 -27.72
N ALA A 99 6.27 -26.05 -28.46
CA ALA A 99 6.37 -26.03 -29.93
C ALA A 99 7.83 -25.80 -30.39
N VAL A 100 8.56 -24.86 -29.77
CA VAL A 100 9.97 -24.62 -30.06
C VAL A 100 10.84 -25.84 -29.74
N ALA A 101 10.65 -26.47 -28.57
CA ALA A 101 11.40 -27.68 -28.20
C ALA A 101 11.16 -28.85 -29.17
N GLY A 102 9.91 -29.05 -29.62
CA GLY A 102 9.57 -30.05 -30.63
C GLY A 102 10.23 -29.77 -31.99
N VAL A 103 10.23 -28.51 -32.45
CA VAL A 103 10.88 -28.10 -33.71
C VAL A 103 12.41 -28.28 -33.64
N VAL A 104 13.05 -27.93 -32.52
CA VAL A 104 14.50 -28.14 -32.32
C VAL A 104 14.86 -29.63 -32.32
N GLY A 105 14.07 -30.48 -31.65
CA GLY A 105 14.27 -31.93 -31.68
C GLY A 105 14.16 -32.51 -33.10
N ILE A 106 13.11 -32.12 -33.85
CA ILE A 106 12.91 -32.55 -35.25
C ILE A 106 14.05 -32.07 -36.15
N ALA A 107 14.54 -30.84 -35.97
CA ALA A 107 15.67 -30.30 -36.73
C ALA A 107 16.97 -31.09 -36.48
N ALA A 108 17.26 -31.44 -35.22
CA ALA A 108 18.43 -32.25 -34.85
C ALA A 108 18.35 -33.70 -35.37
N LEU A 109 17.15 -34.29 -35.41
CA LEU A 109 16.90 -35.57 -36.07
C LEU A 109 17.14 -35.49 -37.60
N GLY A 110 16.73 -34.38 -38.22
CA GLY A 110 16.95 -34.10 -39.64
C GLY A 110 18.44 -33.97 -40.00
N THR A 111 19.22 -33.20 -39.23
CA THR A 111 20.66 -33.05 -39.48
C THR A 111 21.42 -34.37 -39.34
N HIS A 112 21.02 -35.24 -38.40
CA HIS A 112 21.59 -36.57 -38.26
C HIS A 112 21.29 -37.49 -39.48
N GLN A 113 20.07 -37.48 -40.02
CA GLN A 113 19.75 -38.31 -41.19
C GLN A 113 20.38 -37.79 -42.50
N PHE A 114 20.46 -36.48 -42.70
CA PHE A 114 20.98 -35.89 -43.95
C PHE A 114 22.49 -35.59 -43.94
N GLY A 115 23.15 -35.61 -42.79
CA GLY A 115 24.61 -35.44 -42.68
C GLY A 115 25.42 -36.51 -43.40
N LEU A 116 24.91 -37.75 -43.42
CA LEU A 116 25.51 -38.91 -44.10
C LEU A 116 25.55 -38.81 -45.65
N LEU A 117 24.91 -37.79 -46.25
CA LEU A 117 24.79 -37.62 -47.70
C LEU A 117 25.64 -36.48 -48.29
N ARG A 118 26.59 -35.90 -47.52
CA ARG A 118 27.43 -34.78 -48.00
C ARG A 118 28.95 -34.91 -47.77
N THR A 119 29.45 -36.04 -47.29
CA THR A 119 30.89 -36.22 -47.00
C THR A 119 31.72 -36.67 -48.23
N THR A 120 31.74 -35.86 -49.28
CA THR A 120 32.64 -35.99 -50.44
C THR A 120 33.20 -34.63 -50.87
N GLY A 121 34.08 -34.06 -50.04
CA GLY A 121 34.74 -32.78 -50.33
C GLY A 121 35.76 -32.35 -49.27
N GLN A 122 37.03 -32.66 -49.50
CA GLN A 122 38.20 -31.96 -48.92
C GLN A 122 38.49 -30.66 -49.72
N PRO A 123 39.40 -29.72 -49.32
CA PRO A 123 40.59 -29.94 -48.49
C PRO A 123 40.98 -28.86 -47.43
N VAL A 124 41.93 -29.27 -46.57
CA VAL A 124 43.09 -28.52 -45.99
C VAL A 124 42.91 -27.09 -45.40
N ALA A 125 43.41 -26.95 -44.16
CA ALA A 125 43.97 -25.71 -43.60
C ALA A 125 45.23 -26.06 -42.75
N ASP A 126 46.10 -25.08 -42.47
CA ASP A 126 47.50 -25.29 -42.04
C ASP A 126 47.77 -25.03 -40.53
N SER A 127 49.04 -25.06 -40.14
CA SER A 127 49.62 -25.19 -38.80
C SER A 127 50.33 -23.90 -38.30
N GLY A 128 50.57 -23.76 -36.98
CA GLY A 128 51.27 -22.59 -36.43
C GLY A 128 51.55 -22.62 -34.91
N GLN A 129 52.69 -22.03 -34.49
CA GLN A 129 53.29 -22.09 -33.14
C GLN A 129 54.18 -20.82 -32.88
N GLN A 130 54.60 -20.44 -31.65
CA GLN A 130 54.42 -21.05 -30.31
C GLN A 130 54.33 -19.99 -29.17
N ALA A 131 54.20 -20.49 -27.93
CA ALA A 131 54.10 -19.82 -26.63
C ALA A 131 55.43 -19.37 -25.97
N SER A 132 55.36 -18.43 -25.01
CA SER A 132 56.29 -18.15 -23.87
C SER A 132 55.67 -16.99 -23.02
N SER A 133 55.58 -16.91 -21.68
CA SER A 133 56.41 -17.27 -20.48
C SER A 133 57.48 -16.24 -20.11
N GLU A 134 57.70 -15.74 -18.87
CA GLU A 134 56.96 -15.77 -17.57
C GLU A 134 57.56 -14.66 -16.60
N PRO A 135 57.32 -14.58 -15.25
CA PRO A 135 57.45 -13.32 -14.46
C PRO A 135 58.59 -13.21 -13.41
N GLY A 136 58.68 -12.09 -12.66
CA GLY A 136 59.51 -11.92 -11.45
C GLY A 136 59.24 -10.63 -10.60
N PRO A 137 59.46 -10.57 -9.25
CA PRO A 137 58.94 -9.49 -8.37
C PRO A 137 59.93 -8.89 -7.30
N SER A 138 59.40 -8.18 -6.28
CA SER A 138 60.06 -7.54 -5.11
C SER A 138 60.67 -6.14 -5.37
N GLY A 139 60.76 -5.14 -4.46
CA GLY A 139 60.37 -4.93 -3.04
C GLY A 139 61.14 -3.70 -2.47
N SER A 140 60.89 -3.07 -1.29
CA SER A 140 59.86 -3.15 -0.24
C SER A 140 60.03 -1.95 0.76
N GLN A 141 59.37 -1.97 1.94
CA GLN A 141 59.47 -1.08 3.14
C GLN A 141 58.68 0.26 3.19
N ALA A 142 58.34 0.68 4.43
CA ALA A 142 57.47 1.82 4.79
C ALA A 142 57.79 2.38 6.22
N PRO A 143 56.86 2.90 7.08
CA PRO A 143 56.93 4.27 7.61
C PRO A 143 57.15 4.43 9.13
N PRO A 144 57.27 5.68 9.60
CA PRO A 144 56.60 6.16 10.84
C PRO A 144 56.01 7.60 10.71
N ALA A 145 55.15 8.15 11.57
CA ALA A 145 54.19 7.63 12.57
C ALA A 145 53.25 8.76 13.07
N ALA A 146 52.24 8.42 13.90
CA ALA A 146 51.42 9.30 14.76
C ALA A 146 51.32 8.63 16.17
N PRO A 147 50.51 9.05 17.18
CA PRO A 147 49.68 10.26 17.40
C PRO A 147 49.92 10.92 18.79
N ALA A 148 49.10 11.89 19.22
CA ALA A 148 48.88 12.19 20.67
C ALA A 148 47.63 13.05 21.00
N THR A 149 46.83 12.56 21.96
CA THR A 149 45.92 13.25 22.92
C THR A 149 46.03 12.45 24.25
N PRO A 150 45.49 12.81 25.44
CA PRO A 150 44.43 13.79 25.75
C PRO A 150 44.64 14.55 27.11
N SER A 151 43.53 14.87 27.81
CA SER A 151 43.36 15.13 29.26
C SER A 151 43.33 16.58 29.78
N ALA A 152 42.68 16.77 30.94
CA ALA A 152 42.22 18.05 31.50
C ALA A 152 42.31 18.11 33.04
N SER A 153 42.35 19.35 33.59
CA SER A 153 42.07 19.83 34.97
C SER A 153 41.94 21.38 34.89
N VAL A 154 41.12 22.16 35.62
CA VAL A 154 40.86 22.27 37.09
C VAL A 154 42.14 22.76 37.82
N GLU A 155 42.24 23.87 38.58
CA GLU A 155 41.35 24.94 39.10
C GLU A 155 42.23 26.19 39.48
N GLU A 156 41.87 27.37 40.04
CA GLU A 156 40.68 28.06 40.62
C GLU A 156 40.97 29.61 40.73
N LYS A 157 40.00 30.45 41.17
CA LYS A 157 40.13 31.85 41.73
C LYS A 157 40.66 32.99 40.80
N THR A 158 40.35 34.30 40.96
CA THR A 158 39.53 35.06 41.96
C THR A 158 38.88 36.33 41.36
N SER A 159 37.81 36.81 42.01
CA SER A 159 37.08 38.11 41.94
C SER A 159 37.97 39.39 42.07
N PRO A 160 37.48 40.66 41.87
CA PRO A 160 36.07 41.12 41.99
C PRO A 160 35.55 42.18 40.98
N ALA A 161 34.30 42.61 41.20
CA ALA A 161 33.62 43.69 40.49
C ALA A 161 33.25 44.87 41.44
N PRO A 162 32.89 46.04 40.88
CA PRO A 162 31.88 46.95 41.43
C PRO A 162 30.63 46.93 40.53
N ALA A 163 29.40 46.71 41.02
CA ALA A 163 28.62 47.45 42.01
C ALA A 163 27.79 48.60 41.40
N ALA A 164 26.50 48.60 41.70
CA ALA A 164 25.50 49.62 41.36
C ALA A 164 24.84 50.16 42.64
N PRO A 165 23.98 51.18 42.56
CA PRO A 165 22.85 51.39 43.47
C PRO A 165 21.54 50.99 42.73
N GLU A 166 20.60 50.20 43.26
CA GLU A 166 19.85 50.34 44.53
C GLU A 166 19.09 51.67 44.62
N ALA A 167 17.86 51.82 45.11
CA ALA A 167 16.76 51.00 45.66
C ALA A 167 15.73 52.06 46.21
N PRO A 168 14.63 51.77 46.96
CA PRO A 168 14.04 50.50 47.38
C PRO A 168 12.54 50.38 47.02
N ALA A 169 11.77 49.55 47.73
CA ALA A 169 10.38 49.18 47.44
C ALA A 169 9.42 49.37 48.63
N GLU A 170 8.11 49.36 48.33
CA GLU A 170 6.96 48.98 49.20
C GLU A 170 6.68 49.81 50.48
N PRO A 171 5.43 49.84 51.04
CA PRO A 171 4.45 48.74 51.11
C PRO A 171 2.98 49.07 50.74
N ALA A 172 2.10 48.08 50.93
CA ALA A 172 0.66 48.12 50.64
C ALA A 172 -0.21 48.85 51.69
N VAL A 173 -1.45 49.22 51.32
CA VAL A 173 -2.67 49.26 52.18
C VAL A 173 -3.93 49.61 51.34
N SER A 174 -5.11 49.21 51.81
CA SER A 174 -6.45 49.58 51.29
C SER A 174 -7.42 49.76 52.49
N PRO A 175 -8.62 50.38 52.35
CA PRO A 175 -9.10 51.39 51.39
C PRO A 175 -9.42 52.74 52.12
N PRO A 176 -10.08 53.74 51.48
CA PRO A 176 -11.54 53.85 51.58
C PRO A 176 -12.22 54.45 50.32
N ALA A 177 -13.53 54.70 50.40
CA ALA A 177 -14.35 55.41 49.41
C ALA A 177 -15.14 56.55 50.09
N PRO A 178 -16.00 57.32 49.38
CA PRO A 178 -15.69 58.19 48.25
C PRO A 178 -16.12 59.66 48.54
N GLN A 179 -15.79 60.62 47.67
CA GLN A 179 -16.58 61.87 47.59
C GLN A 179 -16.53 62.58 46.23
N GLU A 180 -17.51 63.44 45.99
CA GLU A 180 -17.88 64.04 44.70
C GLU A 180 -17.35 65.48 44.49
N THR A 181 -17.68 66.05 43.33
CA THR A 181 -17.60 67.47 42.92
C THR A 181 -16.20 67.99 42.55
N ALA A 182 -16.05 68.98 41.66
CA ALA A 182 -17.08 69.82 41.00
C ALA A 182 -16.95 69.86 39.46
N ALA A 183 -18.03 70.26 38.78
CA ALA A 183 -18.13 70.30 37.32
C ALA A 183 -17.77 71.67 36.71
N ALA A 184 -17.49 71.68 35.41
CA ALA A 184 -17.13 72.85 34.59
C ALA A 184 -18.28 73.25 33.62
N PRO A 185 -18.26 74.43 32.97
CA PRO A 185 -19.45 75.07 32.39
C PRO A 185 -19.94 74.46 31.05
N PRO A 186 -21.19 74.75 30.64
CA PRO A 186 -21.85 74.07 29.52
C PRO A 186 -21.39 74.56 28.14
N ILE A 187 -21.45 73.64 27.16
CA ILE A 187 -21.26 73.89 25.72
C ILE A 187 -22.57 73.56 24.99
N ALA A 188 -22.83 74.23 23.87
CA ALA A 188 -24.11 74.19 23.14
C ALA A 188 -24.47 72.80 22.58
N ALA A 189 -25.78 72.56 22.41
CA ALA A 189 -26.31 71.30 21.92
C ALA A 189 -25.94 71.03 20.43
N PRO A 190 -25.65 69.77 20.04
CA PRO A 190 -25.41 69.40 18.65
C PRO A 190 -26.70 69.42 17.81
N PRO A 191 -26.60 69.50 16.47
CA PRO A 191 -27.75 69.40 15.57
C PRO A 191 -28.37 68.00 15.61
N VAL A 192 -29.67 67.91 15.30
CA VAL A 192 -30.42 66.65 15.29
C VAL A 192 -30.00 65.79 14.10
N GLU A 193 -29.42 64.63 14.38
CA GLU A 193 -29.11 63.62 13.37
C GLU A 193 -30.39 62.89 12.93
N ILE A 194 -30.71 62.97 11.64
CA ILE A 194 -31.86 62.28 11.06
C ILE A 194 -31.44 60.84 10.76
N ALA A 195 -31.97 59.88 11.53
CA ALA A 195 -31.67 58.46 11.34
C ALA A 195 -32.01 58.00 9.90
N PRO A 196 -31.13 57.23 9.24
CA PRO A 196 -31.41 56.70 7.91
C PRO A 196 -32.62 55.75 7.94
N PRO A 197 -33.38 55.65 6.84
CA PRO A 197 -34.57 54.80 6.79
C PRO A 197 -34.21 53.33 7.06
N ALA A 198 -34.90 52.72 8.02
CA ALA A 198 -34.69 51.32 8.37
C ALA A 198 -34.96 50.43 7.15
N LEU A 199 -33.94 49.66 6.74
CA LEU A 199 -34.11 48.64 5.70
C LEU A 199 -35.17 47.62 6.17
N PRO A 200 -36.08 47.17 5.27
CA PRO A 200 -37.05 46.15 5.62
C PRO A 200 -36.33 44.87 6.06
N PRO A 201 -36.87 44.12 7.04
CA PRO A 201 -36.21 42.93 7.56
C PRO A 201 -36.03 41.91 6.43
N VAL A 202 -34.76 41.54 6.18
CA VAL A 202 -34.41 40.52 5.18
C VAL A 202 -34.96 39.19 5.63
N THR A 203 -36.15 38.86 5.12
CA THR A 203 -36.82 37.58 5.39
C THR A 203 -36.09 36.52 4.56
N THR A 204 -35.00 36.01 5.12
CA THR A 204 -34.31 34.83 4.59
C THR A 204 -35.30 33.66 4.64
N VAL A 205 -35.81 33.26 3.48
CA VAL A 205 -36.55 32.01 3.33
C VAL A 205 -35.64 30.91 3.89
N PRO A 206 -36.07 30.14 4.91
CA PRO A 206 -35.24 29.07 5.45
C PRO A 206 -34.87 28.12 4.32
N LEU A 207 -33.56 27.86 4.16
CA LEU A 207 -33.07 26.94 3.14
C LEU A 207 -33.89 25.63 3.21
N PRO A 208 -34.41 25.11 2.08
CA PRO A 208 -35.21 23.90 2.10
C PRO A 208 -34.40 22.80 2.78
N LYS A 209 -34.99 22.16 3.80
CA LYS A 209 -34.33 21.08 4.55
C LYS A 209 -33.85 20.04 3.53
N PRO A 210 -32.55 19.71 3.45
CA PRO A 210 -32.04 18.77 2.47
C PRO A 210 -32.81 17.45 2.57
N ASP A 211 -33.37 16.97 1.45
CA ASP A 211 -34.28 15.82 1.43
C ASP A 211 -33.76 14.68 2.30
N PRO A 212 -34.58 14.01 3.12
CA PRO A 212 -34.10 12.92 3.96
C PRO A 212 -33.37 11.90 3.10
N MET A 213 -32.13 11.57 3.48
CA MET A 213 -31.38 10.52 2.78
C MET A 213 -32.22 9.24 2.79
N PRO A 214 -32.23 8.45 1.69
CA PRO A 214 -32.79 7.11 1.77
C PRO A 214 -32.10 6.35 2.91
N THR A 215 -32.84 5.50 3.63
CA THR A 215 -32.33 4.71 4.75
C THR A 215 -32.52 3.22 4.49
N GLN A 216 -31.50 2.41 4.74
CA GLN A 216 -31.56 0.95 4.64
C GLN A 216 -31.46 0.36 6.05
N ALA A 217 -32.52 -0.29 6.55
CA ALA A 217 -32.65 -0.70 7.95
C ALA A 217 -31.47 -1.54 8.52
N GLU A 218 -30.75 -2.26 7.66
CA GLU A 218 -29.62 -3.12 8.02
C GLU A 218 -28.23 -2.46 7.82
N GLY A 219 -28.20 -1.27 7.23
CA GLY A 219 -26.98 -0.49 6.97
C GLY A 219 -26.29 -0.01 8.25
N HIS A 220 -25.24 0.81 8.10
CA HIS A 220 -24.53 1.34 9.26
C HIS A 220 -25.38 2.36 10.02
N ARG A 221 -25.34 2.31 11.36
CA ARG A 221 -26.08 3.24 12.24
C ARG A 221 -25.33 4.54 12.52
N ASP A 222 -24.03 4.57 12.23
CA ASP A 222 -23.12 5.69 12.45
C ASP A 222 -22.07 5.78 11.31
N ALA A 223 -21.11 6.70 11.41
CA ALA A 223 -20.14 7.02 10.37
C ALA A 223 -19.38 5.80 9.83
N VAL A 224 -19.17 5.75 8.51
CA VAL A 224 -18.34 4.72 7.87
C VAL A 224 -16.90 5.22 7.78
N VAL A 225 -16.01 4.64 8.59
CA VAL A 225 -14.62 5.11 8.79
C VAL A 225 -13.58 4.26 8.06
N TRP A 226 -13.98 3.15 7.44
CA TRP A 226 -13.09 2.28 6.68
C TRP A 226 -13.82 1.52 5.58
N LEU A 227 -13.15 1.31 4.44
CA LEU A 227 -13.60 0.54 3.29
C LEU A 227 -12.44 -0.34 2.79
N SER A 228 -12.66 -1.63 2.58
CA SER A 228 -11.65 -2.54 2.03
C SER A 228 -12.25 -3.44 0.96
N LEU A 229 -11.69 -3.43 -0.24
CA LEU A 229 -12.12 -4.28 -1.36
C LEU A 229 -11.63 -5.73 -1.19
N ALA A 230 -12.44 -6.71 -1.58
CA ALA A 230 -12.02 -8.09 -1.67
C ALA A 230 -11.13 -8.33 -2.90
N THR A 231 -10.30 -9.37 -2.85
CA THR A 231 -9.45 -9.80 -3.98
C THR A 231 -10.23 -10.30 -5.20
N ASP A 232 -11.55 -10.51 -5.09
CA ASP A 232 -12.43 -10.83 -6.21
C ASP A 232 -13.04 -9.61 -6.92
N GLY A 233 -12.81 -8.40 -6.37
CA GLY A 233 -13.36 -7.12 -6.84
C GLY A 233 -14.89 -6.96 -6.68
N LYS A 234 -15.63 -8.00 -6.31
CA LYS A 234 -17.11 -8.00 -6.30
C LYS A 234 -17.69 -7.67 -4.94
N SER A 235 -16.90 -7.80 -3.89
CA SER A 235 -17.33 -7.50 -2.52
C SER A 235 -16.37 -6.54 -1.81
N PHE A 236 -16.89 -5.86 -0.78
CA PHE A 236 -16.07 -5.02 0.09
C PHE A 236 -16.57 -5.10 1.55
N LEU A 237 -15.64 -4.89 2.48
CA LEU A 237 -15.92 -4.67 3.89
C LEU A 237 -16.05 -3.17 4.15
N SER A 238 -16.94 -2.79 5.05
CA SER A 238 -16.94 -1.48 5.70
C SER A 238 -16.87 -1.63 7.21
N ALA A 239 -16.12 -0.74 7.87
CA ALA A 239 -16.09 -0.62 9.33
C ALA A 239 -16.64 0.74 9.76
N SER A 240 -17.28 0.77 10.94
CA SER A 240 -18.01 1.94 11.43
C SER A 240 -17.84 2.13 12.93
N THR A 241 -18.05 3.37 13.35
CA THR A 241 -18.23 3.76 14.75
C THR A 241 -19.49 3.14 15.38
N ASP A 242 -20.40 2.54 14.59
CA ASP A 242 -21.51 1.71 15.08
C ASP A 242 -21.09 0.34 15.65
N LYS A 243 -19.77 0.13 15.82
CA LYS A 243 -19.13 -1.06 16.40
C LYS A 243 -19.26 -2.33 15.54
N THR A 244 -19.67 -2.21 14.28
CA THR A 244 -19.82 -3.35 13.35
C THR A 244 -18.93 -3.28 12.11
N VAL A 245 -18.69 -4.46 11.53
CA VAL A 245 -18.12 -4.63 10.19
C VAL A 245 -19.15 -5.30 9.30
N LYS A 246 -19.42 -4.71 8.13
CA LYS A 246 -20.42 -5.18 7.17
C LYS A 246 -19.76 -5.58 5.85
N LEU A 247 -20.24 -6.67 5.26
CA LEU A 247 -19.82 -7.14 3.94
C LEU A 247 -20.91 -6.81 2.91
N TRP A 248 -20.52 -6.24 1.78
CA TRP A 248 -21.42 -5.75 0.73
C TRP A 248 -21.04 -6.35 -0.63
N SER A 249 -22.02 -6.44 -1.53
CA SER A 249 -21.84 -6.79 -2.93
C SER A 249 -21.87 -5.52 -3.79
N ILE A 250 -20.86 -5.34 -4.65
CA ILE A 250 -20.77 -4.25 -5.63
C ILE A 250 -21.73 -4.49 -6.81
N PRO A 251 -21.79 -5.70 -7.43
CA PRO A 251 -22.77 -5.99 -8.48
C PRO A 251 -24.22 -5.83 -8.02
N ASP A 252 -24.57 -6.39 -6.85
CA ASP A 252 -25.96 -6.37 -6.35
C ASP A 252 -26.33 -5.06 -5.63
N ARG A 253 -25.31 -4.26 -5.27
CA ARG A 253 -25.41 -2.98 -4.55
C ARG A 253 -26.20 -3.12 -3.24
N LYS A 254 -25.85 -4.14 -2.45
CA LYS A 254 -26.57 -4.56 -1.25
C LYS A 254 -25.62 -5.04 -0.16
N LEU A 255 -26.10 -4.96 1.08
CA LEU A 255 -25.53 -5.67 2.20
C LEU A 255 -25.66 -7.18 1.97
N VAL A 256 -24.60 -7.93 2.27
CA VAL A 256 -24.60 -9.40 2.27
C VAL A 256 -24.84 -9.92 3.69
N ARG A 257 -24.10 -9.39 4.67
CA ARG A 257 -24.30 -9.60 6.12
C ARG A 257 -23.48 -8.62 6.94
N THR A 258 -23.78 -8.52 8.23
CA THR A 258 -22.79 -8.06 9.22
C THR A 258 -21.86 -9.24 9.52
N VAL A 259 -20.54 -9.04 9.47
CA VAL A 259 -19.51 -10.10 9.63
C VAL A 259 -18.84 -10.05 10.99
N ALA A 260 -18.70 -8.87 11.60
CA ALA A 260 -18.08 -8.74 12.92
C ALA A 260 -18.72 -7.63 13.73
N SER A 261 -18.54 -7.72 15.05
CA SER A 261 -18.72 -6.63 16.00
C SER A 261 -17.56 -6.61 16.99
N HIS A 262 -17.36 -5.45 17.59
CA HIS A 262 -16.38 -5.19 18.65
C HIS A 262 -17.09 -4.58 19.87
N PRO A 263 -16.54 -4.71 21.09
CA PRO A 263 -16.95 -3.93 22.26
C PRO A 263 -16.95 -2.41 22.01
N ASP A 264 -16.06 -1.89 21.14
CA ASP A 264 -16.06 -0.48 20.73
C ASP A 264 -15.95 -0.23 19.21
N MET A 265 -15.82 1.05 18.82
CA MET A 265 -15.79 1.49 17.42
C MET A 265 -14.77 0.72 16.58
N VAL A 266 -15.16 0.23 15.41
CA VAL A 266 -14.22 -0.48 14.51
C VAL A 266 -13.60 0.50 13.52
N ARG A 267 -12.29 0.72 13.65
CA ARG A 267 -11.53 1.70 12.85
C ARG A 267 -10.85 1.12 11.61
N SER A 268 -10.74 -0.20 11.54
CA SER A 268 -10.19 -0.91 10.37
C SER A 268 -10.76 -2.32 10.22
N ALA A 269 -10.97 -2.73 8.98
CA ALA A 269 -11.33 -4.09 8.59
C ALA A 269 -10.71 -4.39 7.21
N ILE A 270 -9.90 -5.43 7.09
CA ILE A 270 -9.15 -5.75 5.86
C ILE A 270 -9.24 -7.26 5.58
N PHE A 271 -9.42 -7.63 4.31
CA PHE A 271 -9.32 -9.03 3.88
C PHE A 271 -7.87 -9.53 3.96
N LEU A 272 -7.66 -10.79 4.37
CA LEU A 272 -6.40 -11.46 4.10
C LEU A 272 -6.38 -11.92 2.63
N PRO A 273 -5.19 -12.04 1.99
CA PRO A 273 -5.08 -12.44 0.58
C PRO A 273 -5.60 -13.85 0.27
N ASP A 274 -5.78 -14.68 1.29
CA ASP A 274 -6.41 -16.01 1.17
C ASP A 274 -7.91 -15.94 0.82
N GLY A 275 -8.56 -14.78 0.95
CA GLY A 275 -9.98 -14.58 0.67
C GLY A 275 -10.94 -15.30 1.63
N ALA A 276 -10.42 -15.98 2.65
CA ALA A 276 -11.17 -16.76 3.63
C ALA A 276 -11.15 -16.13 5.03
N ARG A 277 -10.17 -15.26 5.32
CA ARG A 277 -10.02 -14.56 6.61
C ARG A 277 -10.06 -13.04 6.45
N ILE A 278 -10.35 -12.36 7.55
CA ILE A 278 -10.25 -10.90 7.68
C ILE A 278 -9.51 -10.53 8.97
N VAL A 279 -8.89 -9.35 9.02
CA VAL A 279 -8.48 -8.70 10.27
C VAL A 279 -9.41 -7.53 10.56
N THR A 280 -9.86 -7.38 11.80
CA THR A 280 -10.65 -6.22 12.27
C THR A 280 -9.99 -5.61 13.50
N ALA A 281 -10.03 -4.28 13.65
CA ALA A 281 -9.40 -3.57 14.77
C ALA A 281 -10.18 -2.31 15.17
N GLY A 282 -10.19 -1.98 16.47
CA GLY A 282 -11.02 -0.90 17.02
C GLY A 282 -10.48 -0.22 18.29
N ASP A 283 -11.31 0.65 18.87
CA ASP A 283 -11.02 1.44 20.08
C ASP A 283 -10.99 0.63 21.38
N ASP A 284 -11.43 -0.62 21.33
CA ASP A 284 -11.30 -1.59 22.42
C ASP A 284 -9.86 -2.10 22.64
N GLY A 285 -8.92 -1.71 21.76
CA GLY A 285 -7.55 -2.21 21.76
C GLY A 285 -7.43 -3.64 21.24
N GLU A 286 -8.46 -4.20 20.59
CA GLU A 286 -8.45 -5.58 20.09
C GLU A 286 -8.21 -5.62 18.58
N ILE A 287 -7.21 -6.41 18.16
CA ILE A 287 -6.99 -6.79 16.76
C ILE A 287 -7.41 -8.26 16.62
N VAL A 288 -8.42 -8.53 15.79
CA VAL A 288 -9.03 -9.85 15.68
C VAL A 288 -8.89 -10.40 14.26
N VAL A 289 -8.24 -11.55 14.12
CA VAL A 289 -8.27 -12.35 12.90
C VAL A 289 -9.51 -13.22 12.94
N ARG A 290 -10.38 -13.12 11.93
CA ARG A 290 -11.69 -13.80 11.86
C ARG A 290 -11.83 -14.62 10.59
N ASN A 291 -12.64 -15.67 10.63
CA ASN A 291 -13.16 -16.34 9.45
C ASN A 291 -14.18 -15.41 8.76
N LEU A 292 -14.03 -15.19 7.44
CA LEU A 292 -14.94 -14.36 6.66
C LEU A 292 -16.35 -14.98 6.58
N ALA A 293 -16.45 -16.30 6.52
CA ALA A 293 -17.70 -17.00 6.21
C ALA A 293 -18.78 -16.78 7.27
N ASP A 294 -18.42 -17.00 8.54
CA ASP A 294 -19.30 -16.97 9.72
C ASP A 294 -19.02 -15.77 10.66
N GLY A 295 -17.89 -15.08 10.50
CA GLY A 295 -17.46 -14.00 11.39
C GLY A 295 -16.71 -14.44 12.65
N ALA A 296 -16.48 -15.75 12.82
CA ALA A 296 -15.93 -16.33 14.03
C ALA A 296 -14.49 -15.83 14.28
N PRO A 297 -14.16 -15.39 15.51
CA PRO A 297 -12.78 -15.05 15.87
C PRO A 297 -11.92 -16.32 15.86
N LEU A 298 -10.82 -16.26 15.11
CA LEU A 298 -9.80 -17.29 15.06
C LEU A 298 -8.69 -16.96 16.07
N HIS A 299 -8.25 -15.70 16.09
CA HIS A 299 -7.24 -15.18 17.01
C HIS A 299 -7.58 -13.77 17.45
N VAL A 300 -7.42 -13.46 18.74
CA VAL A 300 -7.63 -12.14 19.34
C VAL A 300 -6.30 -11.68 19.93
N PHE A 301 -5.83 -10.51 19.50
CA PHE A 301 -4.68 -9.81 20.10
C PHE A 301 -5.20 -8.63 20.90
N SER A 302 -4.87 -8.58 22.19
CA SER A 302 -5.23 -7.47 23.08
C SER A 302 -4.04 -6.54 23.25
N ALA A 303 -4.11 -5.35 22.64
CA ALA A 303 -3.11 -4.28 22.75
C ALA A 303 -3.49 -3.23 23.82
N LYS A 304 -4.22 -3.63 24.87
CA LYS A 304 -4.83 -2.71 25.86
C LYS A 304 -3.81 -1.83 26.59
N ASP A 305 -2.56 -2.28 26.75
CA ASP A 305 -1.44 -1.49 27.29
C ASP A 305 -0.93 -0.38 26.32
N HIS A 306 -1.55 -0.26 25.15
CA HIS A 306 -1.24 0.71 24.08
C HIS A 306 -2.47 1.54 23.62
N GLY A 307 -3.65 1.30 24.21
CA GLY A 307 -4.89 2.03 23.90
C GLY A 307 -5.62 1.53 22.64
N GLY A 308 -6.49 2.37 22.06
CA GLY A 308 -7.27 2.04 20.86
C GLY A 308 -6.42 1.88 19.60
N VAL A 309 -6.85 1.00 18.68
CA VAL A 309 -6.15 0.73 17.41
C VAL A 309 -6.67 1.65 16.31
N ASN A 310 -5.96 2.74 16.06
CA ASN A 310 -6.37 3.77 15.09
C ASN A 310 -6.44 3.27 13.64
N LYS A 311 -5.40 2.56 13.20
CA LYS A 311 -5.22 2.05 11.83
C LYS A 311 -4.41 0.77 11.84
N ILE A 312 -4.70 -0.13 10.90
CA ILE A 312 -3.83 -1.26 10.55
C ILE A 312 -3.54 -1.25 9.04
N ALA A 313 -2.36 -1.75 8.67
CA ALA A 313 -1.95 -2.04 7.31
C ALA A 313 -1.34 -3.45 7.26
N ILE A 314 -1.60 -4.20 6.21
CA ILE A 314 -1.13 -5.59 6.02
C ILE A 314 -0.19 -5.58 4.80
N SER A 315 0.85 -6.41 4.70
CA SER A 315 1.61 -6.55 3.44
C SER A 315 0.76 -7.26 2.37
N PRO A 316 0.93 -6.98 1.06
CA PRO A 316 0.22 -7.69 0.01
C PRO A 316 0.27 -9.21 0.16
N ASP A 317 1.43 -9.80 0.42
CA ASP A 317 1.56 -11.25 0.63
C ASP A 317 0.81 -11.81 1.85
N GLY A 318 0.28 -10.96 2.74
CA GLY A 318 -0.47 -11.34 3.93
C GLY A 318 0.38 -11.86 5.09
N ARG A 319 1.71 -11.72 5.02
CA ARG A 319 2.67 -12.29 5.98
C ARG A 319 3.13 -11.28 7.04
N ARG A 320 2.92 -9.99 6.81
CA ARG A 320 3.20 -8.89 7.73
C ARG A 320 1.97 -8.04 7.98
N MET A 321 1.92 -7.42 9.16
CA MET A 321 0.99 -6.36 9.47
C MET A 321 1.68 -5.32 10.36
N VAL A 322 1.19 -4.08 10.28
CA VAL A 322 1.57 -2.95 11.11
C VAL A 322 0.30 -2.32 11.66
N SER A 323 0.31 -1.94 12.93
CA SER A 323 -0.82 -1.31 13.61
C SER A 323 -0.36 -0.07 14.37
N GLY A 324 -1.04 1.06 14.17
CA GLY A 324 -0.82 2.30 14.91
C GLY A 324 -1.84 2.45 16.03
N HIS A 325 -1.35 2.75 17.24
CA HIS A 325 -2.13 2.77 18.47
C HIS A 325 -2.25 4.18 19.09
N GLU A 326 -3.25 4.34 19.95
CA GLU A 326 -3.57 5.60 20.61
C GLU A 326 -2.45 6.12 21.52
N ALA A 327 -1.73 5.23 22.23
CA ALA A 327 -0.61 5.60 23.11
C ALA A 327 0.72 5.82 22.34
N GLY A 328 0.67 6.27 21.09
CA GLY A 328 1.86 6.56 20.26
C GLY A 328 2.70 5.35 19.87
N THR A 329 2.18 4.13 20.07
CA THR A 329 2.91 2.88 19.84
C THR A 329 2.63 2.33 18.43
N VAL A 330 3.63 1.75 17.78
CA VAL A 330 3.51 0.99 16.52
C VAL A 330 3.91 -0.44 16.78
N LEU A 331 3.01 -1.38 16.47
CA LEU A 331 3.28 -2.82 16.58
C LEU A 331 3.43 -3.42 15.18
N PHE A 332 4.45 -4.24 15.01
CA PHE A 332 4.77 -5.01 13.81
C PHE A 332 4.42 -6.46 14.08
N TRP A 333 3.89 -7.18 13.08
CA TRP A 333 3.32 -8.51 13.27
C TRP A 333 3.73 -9.49 12.16
N ASP A 334 3.91 -10.75 12.53
CA ASP A 334 3.98 -11.88 11.60
C ASP A 334 2.61 -12.58 11.60
N LEU A 335 1.92 -12.51 10.46
CA LEU A 335 0.56 -13.07 10.30
C LEU A 335 0.54 -14.57 9.93
N GLU A 336 1.69 -15.16 9.60
CA GLU A 336 1.79 -16.62 9.44
C GLU A 336 1.93 -17.30 10.80
N LYS A 337 2.78 -16.74 11.67
CA LYS A 337 3.03 -17.21 13.03
C LYS A 337 2.01 -16.68 14.03
N LEU A 338 1.28 -15.62 13.68
CA LEU A 338 0.27 -14.94 14.49
C LEU A 338 0.85 -14.43 15.81
N VAL A 339 1.95 -13.67 15.71
CA VAL A 339 2.67 -13.05 16.83
C VAL A 339 3.11 -11.63 16.49
N PRO A 340 3.25 -10.72 17.49
CA PRO A 340 4.02 -9.50 17.29
C PRO A 340 5.50 -9.84 17.03
N LEU A 341 6.12 -9.10 16.12
CA LEU A 341 7.56 -9.08 15.89
C LEU A 341 8.23 -8.05 16.80
N HIS A 342 7.74 -6.80 16.74
CA HIS A 342 8.34 -5.63 17.40
C HIS A 342 7.24 -4.70 17.96
N VAL A 343 7.57 -3.92 19.01
CA VAL A 343 6.61 -3.14 19.81
C VAL A 343 7.24 -1.77 20.13
N GLU A 344 7.14 -0.84 19.18
CA GLU A 344 7.91 0.40 19.22
C GLU A 344 7.10 1.58 19.77
N ARG A 345 7.65 2.29 20.77
CA ARG A 345 7.14 3.60 21.21
C ARG A 345 7.52 4.67 20.19
N ALA A 346 6.84 4.61 19.05
CA ALA A 346 7.15 5.36 17.84
C ALA A 346 7.03 6.88 18.03
N HIS A 347 5.95 7.36 18.65
CA HIS A 347 5.58 8.78 18.66
C HIS A 347 5.21 9.27 20.05
N GLY A 348 5.30 10.59 20.28
CA GLY A 348 4.89 11.22 21.53
C GLY A 348 3.37 11.38 21.68
N TRP A 349 2.64 11.26 20.57
CA TRP A 349 1.19 11.35 20.47
C TRP A 349 0.60 10.19 19.66
N SER A 350 -0.74 10.13 19.62
CA SER A 350 -1.55 9.11 18.94
C SER A 350 -1.13 8.85 17.48
N VAL A 351 -0.88 7.59 17.13
CA VAL A 351 -0.52 7.21 15.74
C VAL A 351 -1.79 7.18 14.91
N ALA A 352 -2.03 8.24 14.13
CA ALA A 352 -3.26 8.42 13.36
C ALA A 352 -3.27 7.65 12.02
N GLY A 353 -2.10 7.37 11.45
CA GLY A 353 -1.95 6.65 10.19
C GLY A 353 -0.79 5.64 10.22
N VAL A 354 -0.98 4.50 9.56
CA VAL A 354 0.10 3.55 9.21
C VAL A 354 -0.06 3.04 7.77
N ALA A 355 1.06 2.75 7.13
CA ALA A 355 1.14 2.04 5.86
C ALA A 355 2.36 1.08 5.86
N ILE A 356 2.38 0.15 4.92
CA ILE A 356 3.47 -0.81 4.70
C ILE A 356 3.77 -0.88 3.19
N SER A 357 5.01 -1.19 2.82
CA SER A 357 5.44 -1.39 1.43
C SER A 357 4.95 -2.72 0.85
N ASP A 358 4.91 -2.81 -0.48
CA ASP A 358 4.32 -3.98 -1.16
C ASP A 358 5.16 -5.27 -1.01
N ASP A 359 6.44 -5.14 -0.69
CA ASP A 359 7.35 -6.24 -0.33
C ASP A 359 7.31 -6.60 1.17
N GLY A 360 6.53 -5.86 1.98
CA GLY A 360 6.41 -6.03 3.42
C GLY A 360 7.68 -5.68 4.22
N SER A 361 8.70 -5.06 3.63
CA SER A 361 9.98 -4.77 4.31
C SER A 361 9.98 -3.45 5.07
N ARG A 362 9.26 -2.43 4.59
CA ARG A 362 9.25 -1.07 5.14
C ARG A 362 7.85 -0.68 5.63
N ALA A 363 7.79 0.11 6.70
CA ALA A 363 6.54 0.69 7.19
C ALA A 363 6.65 2.20 7.40
N LEU A 364 5.54 2.91 7.21
CA LEU A 364 5.39 4.33 7.51
C LEU A 364 4.37 4.47 8.64
N SER A 365 4.68 5.30 9.63
CA SER A 365 3.73 5.71 10.66
C SER A 365 3.68 7.24 10.78
N GLY A 366 2.48 7.76 10.99
CA GLY A 366 2.21 9.19 11.15
C GLY A 366 1.38 9.47 12.39
N SER A 367 1.78 10.49 13.14
CA SER A 367 1.15 10.89 14.40
C SER A 367 0.21 12.09 14.23
N ILE A 368 -0.59 12.39 15.25
CA ILE A 368 -1.50 13.56 15.30
C ILE A 368 -0.77 14.91 15.45
N ASP A 369 0.51 14.89 15.78
CA ASP A 369 1.41 16.06 15.76
C ASP A 369 1.78 16.50 14.32
N GLY A 370 1.89 15.54 13.40
CA GLY A 370 2.29 15.76 11.99
C GLY A 370 3.63 15.10 11.60
N ASP A 371 4.30 14.44 12.54
CA ASP A 371 5.57 13.74 12.32
C ASP A 371 5.38 12.41 11.57
N LEU A 372 6.39 12.06 10.76
CA LEU A 372 6.46 10.84 9.98
C LEU A 372 7.71 10.03 10.34
N LYS A 373 7.54 8.71 10.45
CA LYS A 373 8.61 7.75 10.74
C LYS A 373 8.55 6.54 9.81
N LEU A 374 9.68 6.26 9.16
CA LEU A 374 9.91 5.10 8.28
C LEU A 374 10.70 4.05 9.05
N TRP A 375 10.29 2.79 8.96
CA TRP A 375 10.78 1.67 9.75
C TRP A 375 11.13 0.46 8.87
N ASP A 376 12.07 -0.38 9.33
CA ASP A 376 12.19 -1.76 8.86
C ASP A 376 11.24 -2.66 9.65
N VAL A 377 10.44 -3.47 8.95
CA VAL A 377 9.40 -4.33 9.52
C VAL A 377 9.97 -5.61 10.15
N ASN A 378 11.13 -6.06 9.70
CA ASN A 378 11.76 -7.31 10.14
C ASN A 378 12.75 -7.07 11.29
N GLU A 379 13.42 -5.92 11.32
CA GLU A 379 14.31 -5.49 12.42
C GLU A 379 13.63 -4.64 13.49
N GLY A 380 12.50 -3.97 13.16
CA GLY A 380 11.85 -2.99 14.05
C GLY A 380 12.57 -1.63 14.11
N THR A 381 13.64 -1.46 13.32
CA THR A 381 14.55 -0.31 13.39
C THR A 381 13.97 0.93 12.70
N LEU A 382 14.19 2.11 13.30
CA LEU A 382 13.82 3.40 12.70
C LEU A 382 14.81 3.76 11.59
N LEU A 383 14.37 3.70 10.34
CA LEU A 383 15.18 4.04 9.16
C LEU A 383 15.25 5.56 8.94
N ARG A 384 14.14 6.29 9.13
CA ARG A 384 14.08 7.75 8.94
C ARG A 384 12.97 8.40 9.77
N TYR A 385 13.21 9.62 10.23
CA TYR A 385 12.23 10.50 10.87
C TYR A 385 12.27 11.88 10.23
N TRP A 386 11.09 12.50 10.03
CA TRP A 386 10.95 13.88 9.57
C TRP A 386 9.58 14.46 9.94
N GLY A 387 9.52 15.77 10.16
CA GLY A 387 8.25 16.50 10.24
C GLY A 387 7.64 16.58 8.84
N GLY A 388 6.49 15.91 8.61
CA GLY A 388 5.86 15.85 7.29
C GLY A 388 4.80 16.94 7.09
N HIS A 389 3.99 17.15 8.11
CA HIS A 389 2.84 18.05 8.06
C HIS A 389 2.80 18.96 9.29
N GLU A 390 2.14 20.11 9.16
CA GLU A 390 1.99 21.07 10.27
C GLU A 390 0.96 20.62 11.32
N ARG A 391 0.22 19.54 11.00
CA ARG A 391 -0.86 18.93 11.80
C ARG A 391 -0.93 17.44 11.48
N GLY A 392 -1.63 16.68 12.32
CA GLY A 392 -1.73 15.22 12.24
C GLY A 392 -1.95 14.60 10.87
N THR A 393 -1.25 13.49 10.61
CA THR A 393 -1.34 12.72 9.36
C THR A 393 -2.24 11.50 9.53
N TYR A 394 -3.27 11.38 8.69
CA TYR A 394 -4.33 10.36 8.85
C TYR A 394 -4.31 9.30 7.74
N GLY A 395 -4.28 9.74 6.47
CA GLY A 395 -4.23 8.84 5.32
C GLY A 395 -2.81 8.70 4.80
N MET A 396 -2.37 7.48 4.45
CA MET A 396 -1.04 7.26 3.86
C MET A 396 -0.93 5.98 3.03
N ALA A 397 -0.01 5.99 2.06
CA ALA A 397 0.23 4.88 1.12
C ALA A 397 1.65 4.93 0.50
N PHE A 398 2.36 3.80 0.45
CA PHE A 398 3.60 3.65 -0.34
C PHE A 398 3.28 3.54 -1.85
N THR A 399 4.13 4.04 -2.74
CA THR A 399 4.11 3.64 -4.16
C THR A 399 4.52 2.18 -4.33
N HIS A 400 4.10 1.56 -5.43
CA HIS A 400 4.37 0.13 -5.74
C HIS A 400 5.85 -0.24 -5.81
N ASP A 401 6.72 0.73 -6.08
CA ASP A 401 8.18 0.54 -6.11
C ASP A 401 8.86 0.73 -4.73
N GLY A 402 8.08 1.03 -3.68
CA GLY A 402 8.55 1.22 -2.31
C GLY A 402 9.41 2.47 -2.08
N LYS A 403 9.62 3.34 -3.09
CA LYS A 403 10.52 4.49 -3.00
C LYS A 403 9.84 5.76 -2.49
N LEU A 404 8.56 5.94 -2.83
CA LEU A 404 7.80 7.13 -2.44
C LEU A 404 6.66 6.77 -1.48
N ALA A 405 6.17 7.76 -0.75
CA ALA A 405 4.91 7.66 -0.02
C ALA A 405 4.04 8.90 -0.21
N VAL A 406 2.72 8.69 -0.27
CA VAL A 406 1.70 9.74 -0.24
C VAL A 406 1.11 9.82 1.16
N THR A 407 0.93 11.03 1.69
CA THR A 407 0.32 11.30 3.00
C THR A 407 -0.73 12.41 2.91
N GLY A 408 -1.78 12.34 3.72
CA GLY A 408 -2.85 13.34 3.82
C GLY A 408 -3.12 13.74 5.29
N SER A 409 -3.33 15.03 5.53
CA SER A 409 -3.23 15.63 6.87
C SER A 409 -4.35 16.62 7.23
N GLY A 410 -4.45 16.91 8.53
CA GLY A 410 -5.14 18.07 9.10
C GLY A 410 -4.64 19.43 8.63
N ASP A 411 -3.46 19.54 8.02
CA ASP A 411 -2.98 20.76 7.34
C ASP A 411 -3.69 21.02 6.00
N ARG A 412 -4.64 20.12 5.62
CA ARG A 412 -5.47 20.12 4.40
C ARG A 412 -4.74 19.67 3.13
N THR A 413 -3.42 19.49 3.19
CA THR A 413 -2.61 19.11 2.03
C THR A 413 -2.55 17.60 1.85
N ILE A 414 -2.20 17.19 0.63
CA ILE A 414 -1.64 15.87 0.34
C ILE A 414 -0.18 16.09 -0.05
N LYS A 415 0.74 15.24 0.39
CA LYS A 415 2.18 15.35 0.10
C LYS A 415 2.74 14.00 -0.38
N LEU A 416 3.57 14.05 -1.41
CA LEU A 416 4.33 12.93 -1.97
C LEU A 416 5.79 13.10 -1.54
N TRP A 417 6.35 12.09 -0.89
CA TRP A 417 7.69 12.08 -0.30
C TRP A 417 8.60 11.10 -1.01
N ASP A 418 9.86 11.49 -1.22
CA ASP A 418 10.96 10.55 -1.48
C ASP A 418 11.45 10.00 -0.14
N LEU A 419 11.31 8.69 0.08
CA LEU A 419 11.59 8.07 1.38
C LEU A 419 13.09 7.92 1.65
N GLU A 420 13.90 7.83 0.59
CA GLU A 420 15.34 7.64 0.70
C GLU A 420 16.03 8.92 1.21
N SER A 421 15.57 10.11 0.79
CA SER A 421 16.06 11.41 1.26
C SER A 421 15.19 12.09 2.33
N GLY A 422 13.91 11.71 2.45
CA GLY A 422 12.92 12.38 3.30
C GLY A 422 12.38 13.70 2.73
N ARG A 423 12.58 13.96 1.43
CA ARG A 423 12.20 15.23 0.80
C ARG A 423 10.80 15.19 0.22
N LEU A 424 10.12 16.34 0.29
CA LEU A 424 8.88 16.60 -0.44
C LEU A 424 9.17 16.62 -1.96
N VAL A 425 8.52 15.74 -2.71
CA VAL A 425 8.58 15.67 -4.18
C VAL A 425 7.47 16.53 -4.78
N ARG A 426 6.25 16.43 -4.23
CA ARG A 426 5.06 17.14 -4.71
C ARG A 426 4.07 17.38 -3.58
N GLN A 427 3.40 18.52 -3.59
CA GLN A 427 2.20 18.80 -2.81
C GLN A 427 0.99 18.84 -3.76
N PHE A 428 -0.18 18.43 -3.27
CA PHE A 428 -1.46 18.55 -3.96
C PHE A 428 -2.39 19.38 -3.08
N ASP A 429 -2.86 20.48 -3.63
CA ASP A 429 -3.66 21.50 -2.94
C ASP A 429 -5.05 21.58 -3.55
N GLY A 430 -6.07 21.75 -2.71
CA GLY A 430 -7.45 21.97 -3.17
C GLY A 430 -8.52 21.58 -2.16
N HIS A 431 -8.26 20.59 -1.30
CA HIS A 431 -9.14 20.28 -0.16
C HIS A 431 -9.19 21.46 0.82
N SER A 432 -10.40 21.80 1.30
CA SER A 432 -10.58 22.97 2.18
C SER A 432 -10.47 22.65 3.67
N GLN A 433 -10.49 21.36 4.04
CA GLN A 433 -10.34 20.86 5.40
C GLN A 433 -9.55 19.53 5.42
N THR A 434 -9.26 19.02 6.63
CA THR A 434 -8.47 17.80 6.92
C THR A 434 -8.67 16.67 5.91
N VAL A 435 -7.59 16.14 5.35
CA VAL A 435 -7.61 14.90 4.55
C VAL A 435 -7.47 13.70 5.49
N TYR A 436 -8.49 12.84 5.54
CA TYR A 436 -8.55 11.68 6.43
C TYR A 436 -8.08 10.37 5.77
N ALA A 437 -8.30 10.23 4.46
CA ALA A 437 -8.04 8.99 3.74
C ALA A 437 -7.26 9.24 2.45
N ILE A 438 -6.40 8.27 2.12
CA ILE A 438 -5.58 8.20 0.91
C ILE A 438 -5.66 6.75 0.41
N ALA A 439 -5.87 6.57 -0.89
CA ALA A 439 -5.68 5.32 -1.62
C ALA A 439 -4.92 5.59 -2.92
N LEU A 440 -4.24 4.58 -3.48
CA LEU A 440 -3.57 4.64 -4.78
C LEU A 440 -4.30 3.78 -5.80
N SER A 441 -4.31 4.20 -7.06
CA SER A 441 -4.73 3.36 -8.19
C SER A 441 -3.69 2.27 -8.48
N GLY A 442 -4.11 1.17 -9.11
CA GLY A 442 -3.22 0.03 -9.39
C GLY A 442 -2.27 0.13 -10.57
N ASP A 443 -2.39 1.19 -11.36
CA ASP A 443 -1.30 1.61 -12.24
C ASP A 443 -0.23 2.44 -11.49
N GLY A 444 -0.46 2.76 -10.21
CA GLY A 444 0.40 3.63 -9.41
C GLY A 444 0.41 5.09 -9.85
N THR A 445 -0.51 5.51 -10.73
CA THR A 445 -0.50 6.86 -11.34
C THR A 445 -1.43 7.87 -10.67
N ARG A 446 -2.36 7.44 -9.81
CA ARG A 446 -3.39 8.30 -9.22
C ARG A 446 -3.52 8.15 -7.72
N ILE A 447 -3.84 9.27 -7.05
CA ILE A 447 -4.26 9.32 -5.66
C ILE A 447 -5.77 9.51 -5.62
N LEU A 448 -6.45 8.78 -4.74
CA LEU A 448 -7.81 9.08 -4.31
C LEU A 448 -7.77 9.53 -2.85
N SER A 449 -8.33 10.70 -2.55
CA SER A 449 -8.37 11.28 -1.20
C SER A 449 -9.79 11.48 -0.69
N GLY A 450 -9.99 11.42 0.63
CA GLY A 450 -11.24 11.78 1.30
C GLY A 450 -11.02 12.80 2.41
N SER A 451 -11.88 13.82 2.51
CA SER A 451 -11.70 14.97 3.40
C SER A 451 -12.91 15.28 4.28
N LEU A 452 -12.62 15.97 5.40
CA LEU A 452 -13.57 16.68 6.25
C LEU A 452 -14.42 17.71 5.48
N ASP A 453 -13.98 18.18 4.32
CA ASP A 453 -14.76 19.08 3.46
C ASP A 453 -15.97 18.41 2.76
N GLY A 454 -16.19 17.11 2.97
CA GLY A 454 -17.31 16.35 2.43
C GLY A 454 -17.14 15.92 0.97
N THR A 455 -15.95 16.16 0.39
CA THR A 455 -15.57 15.68 -0.94
C THR A 455 -14.55 14.56 -0.87
N ALA A 456 -14.55 13.71 -1.89
CA ALA A 456 -13.37 12.95 -2.27
C ALA A 456 -12.82 13.50 -3.59
N ARG A 457 -11.51 13.34 -3.83
CA ARG A 457 -10.83 13.86 -5.03
C ARG A 457 -9.88 12.84 -5.61
N LEU A 458 -9.77 12.82 -6.93
CA LEU A 458 -8.84 12.01 -7.70
C LEU A 458 -7.75 12.92 -8.27
N TRP A 459 -6.49 12.53 -8.14
CA TRP A 459 -5.33 13.32 -8.53
C TRP A 459 -4.36 12.52 -9.39
N ASP A 460 -3.68 13.19 -10.32
CA ASP A 460 -2.55 12.66 -11.08
C ASP A 460 -1.24 12.81 -10.28
N ILE A 461 -0.50 11.73 -10.06
CA ILE A 461 0.74 11.72 -9.27
C ILE A 461 1.90 12.40 -10.00
N GLU A 462 1.99 12.23 -11.32
CA GLU A 462 3.13 12.71 -12.11
C GLU A 462 3.13 14.23 -12.19
N ASN A 463 1.98 14.84 -12.53
CA ASN A 463 1.86 16.29 -12.72
C ASN A 463 1.19 17.03 -11.56
N GLY A 464 0.36 16.37 -10.74
CA GLY A 464 -0.30 16.96 -9.58
C GLY A 464 -1.71 17.52 -9.81
N ALA A 465 -2.27 17.38 -11.02
CA ALA A 465 -3.60 17.91 -11.33
C ALA A 465 -4.72 17.13 -10.62
N GLU A 466 -5.79 17.84 -10.23
CA GLU A 466 -7.06 17.21 -9.85
C GLU A 466 -7.77 16.70 -11.12
N ILE A 467 -8.00 15.39 -11.20
CA ILE A 467 -8.65 14.70 -12.32
C ILE A 467 -10.18 14.76 -12.17
N ALA A 468 -10.69 14.55 -10.94
CA ALA A 468 -12.12 14.50 -10.66
C ALA A 468 -12.46 14.80 -9.20
N GLN A 469 -13.63 15.41 -8.97
CA GLN A 469 -14.19 15.67 -7.65
C GLN A 469 -15.50 14.88 -7.45
N TYR A 470 -15.61 14.19 -6.31
CA TYR A 470 -16.79 13.44 -5.90
C TYR A 470 -17.52 14.20 -4.79
N VAL A 471 -18.56 14.95 -5.18
CA VAL A 471 -19.36 15.79 -4.28
C VAL A 471 -20.69 15.12 -3.97
N GLY A 472 -21.05 14.99 -2.69
CA GLY A 472 -22.40 14.59 -2.30
C GLY A 472 -22.60 14.08 -0.88
N HIS A 473 -21.53 13.72 -0.14
CA HIS A 473 -21.64 13.32 1.26
C HIS A 473 -22.10 14.50 2.13
N ARG A 474 -22.95 14.22 3.12
CA ARG A 474 -23.45 15.24 4.08
C ARG A 474 -22.56 15.31 5.32
N GLY A 475 -21.30 15.70 5.12
CA GLY A 475 -20.26 15.74 6.15
C GLY A 475 -19.01 14.94 5.76
N PRO A 476 -18.02 14.81 6.66
CA PRO A 476 -16.71 14.21 6.39
C PRO A 476 -16.73 12.91 5.59
N VAL A 477 -15.83 12.80 4.61
CA VAL A 477 -15.45 11.53 3.98
C VAL A 477 -14.26 10.96 4.75
N TYR A 478 -14.49 9.86 5.47
CA TYR A 478 -13.48 9.23 6.33
C TYR A 478 -12.74 8.08 5.66
N SER A 479 -13.29 7.51 4.58
CA SER A 479 -12.65 6.41 3.86
C SER A 479 -12.92 6.47 2.36
N VAL A 480 -11.93 6.05 1.58
CA VAL A 480 -11.97 5.98 0.13
C VAL A 480 -11.22 4.73 -0.35
N ALA A 481 -11.70 4.12 -1.43
CA ALA A 481 -11.02 3.01 -2.11
C ALA A 481 -11.43 2.98 -3.59
N PHE A 482 -10.53 2.53 -4.47
CA PHE A 482 -10.94 2.11 -5.81
C PHE A 482 -11.59 0.72 -5.76
N GLY A 483 -12.49 0.45 -6.71
CA GLY A 483 -13.07 -0.85 -7.04
C GLY A 483 -12.84 -1.17 -8.53
N PRO A 484 -13.26 -2.36 -9.01
CA PRO A 484 -13.00 -2.80 -10.38
C PRO A 484 -13.59 -1.86 -11.44
N GLU A 485 -13.09 -1.95 -12.68
CA GLU A 485 -13.69 -1.31 -13.87
C GLU A 485 -13.80 0.22 -13.76
N GLY A 486 -12.86 0.87 -13.06
CA GLY A 486 -12.91 2.32 -12.81
C GLY A 486 -14.02 2.71 -11.83
N THR A 487 -14.29 1.86 -10.83
CA THR A 487 -15.19 2.19 -9.72
C THR A 487 -14.44 2.95 -8.63
N VAL A 488 -15.09 3.94 -8.02
CA VAL A 488 -14.62 4.59 -6.80
C VAL A 488 -15.65 4.36 -5.69
N LEU A 489 -15.17 4.05 -4.48
CA LEU A 489 -15.95 3.86 -3.26
C LEU A 489 -15.59 4.94 -2.24
N THR A 490 -16.59 5.57 -1.63
CA THR A 490 -16.39 6.57 -0.55
C THR A 490 -17.33 6.30 0.62
N GLY A 491 -16.82 6.45 1.85
CA GLY A 491 -17.56 6.25 3.09
C GLY A 491 -17.35 7.44 4.04
N GLY A 492 -18.40 7.83 4.77
CA GLY A 492 -18.35 9.05 5.56
C GLY A 492 -19.36 9.17 6.69
N TYR A 493 -19.39 10.37 7.27
CA TYR A 493 -20.20 10.76 8.42
C TYR A 493 -21.71 10.66 8.18
N ASP A 494 -22.16 10.85 6.94
CA ASP A 494 -23.58 10.69 6.57
C ASP A 494 -24.06 9.22 6.56
N ARG A 495 -23.21 8.31 7.06
CA ARG A 495 -23.47 6.88 7.28
C ARG A 495 -23.72 6.10 5.99
N SER A 496 -23.45 6.73 4.85
CA SER A 496 -23.59 6.14 3.52
C SER A 496 -22.25 5.68 2.96
N ILE A 497 -22.34 4.70 2.05
CA ILE A 497 -21.24 4.25 1.21
C ILE A 497 -21.65 4.52 -0.22
N ARG A 498 -20.86 5.29 -0.96
CA ARG A 498 -21.21 5.75 -2.30
C ARG A 498 -20.30 5.10 -3.32
N ILE A 499 -20.91 4.68 -4.42
CA ILE A 499 -20.25 4.05 -5.56
C ILE A 499 -20.29 5.06 -6.71
N TRP A 500 -19.14 5.39 -7.27
CA TRP A 500 -18.96 6.35 -8.35
C TRP A 500 -18.26 5.67 -9.54
N ARG A 501 -18.32 6.29 -10.73
CA ARG A 501 -17.30 6.03 -11.75
C ARG A 501 -16.13 6.98 -11.52
N GLU A 502 -14.94 6.53 -11.84
CA GLU A 502 -13.72 7.34 -11.84
C GLU A 502 -13.83 8.51 -12.84
N ALA A 503 -14.49 8.27 -13.98
CA ALA A 503 -14.83 9.29 -14.98
C ALA A 503 -16.06 10.14 -14.59
N GLY A 504 -15.96 10.85 -13.46
CA GLY A 504 -16.80 11.99 -13.11
C GLY A 504 -18.16 11.70 -12.42
N PRO A 505 -18.80 12.75 -11.86
CA PRO A 505 -20.09 12.67 -11.16
C PRO A 505 -21.29 12.51 -12.12
N PRO A 506 -22.48 12.10 -11.64
CA PRO A 506 -22.84 11.84 -10.24
C PRO A 506 -22.54 10.40 -9.77
N ALA A 507 -22.75 10.15 -8.47
CA ALA A 507 -22.67 8.82 -7.89
C ALA A 507 -23.60 7.82 -8.62
N VAL A 508 -23.06 6.63 -8.88
CA VAL A 508 -23.72 5.50 -9.55
C VAL A 508 -24.65 4.73 -8.58
N ALA A 509 -24.33 4.74 -7.28
CA ALA A 509 -25.18 4.21 -6.22
C ALA A 509 -24.90 4.88 -4.86
N VAL A 510 -25.90 4.87 -3.98
CA VAL A 510 -25.77 5.22 -2.55
C VAL A 510 -26.30 4.04 -1.75
N LEU A 511 -25.41 3.39 -0.98
CA LEU A 511 -25.74 2.38 0.00
C LEU A 511 -25.95 3.11 1.33
N ALA A 512 -27.18 3.10 1.80
CA ALA A 512 -27.60 3.95 2.90
C ALA A 512 -27.26 3.36 4.28
N GLY A 513 -27.09 4.26 5.25
CA GLY A 513 -27.17 3.91 6.66
C GLY A 513 -28.59 3.50 7.08
N ALA A 514 -28.68 2.88 8.25
CA ALA A 514 -29.94 2.63 8.94
C ALA A 514 -30.62 3.97 9.33
N PRO A 515 -31.93 4.00 9.65
CA PRO A 515 -32.51 5.15 10.35
C PRO A 515 -31.74 5.43 11.65
N GLN A 516 -31.84 6.67 12.14
CA GLN A 516 -31.39 7.03 13.51
C GLN A 516 -32.37 6.46 14.53
#